data_AF-A0A9D4SQQ0-F1
#
_entry.id   AF-A0A9D4SQQ0-F1
#
_cell.length_a   1.000
_cell.length_b   1.000
_cell.length_c   1.000
_cell.angle_alpha   90.00
_cell.angle_beta   90.00
_cell.angle_gamma   90.00
#
_symmetry.space_group_name_H-M   'P 1'
#
loop_
_entity.id
_entity.type
_entity.pdbx_description
1 polymer ?
#
loop_
_entity_poly.entity_id
_entity_poly.type
_entity_poly.pdbx_seq_one_letter_code
_entity_poly.pdbx_strand_id
1 'polypeptide(L)'
;MSVRLRPNEGFRRMIEEVTVPSAVTELDLTGCVLLYPRRLIPQISRYQGLRSLRCVSSTVNVESVLTLLLKQLPHLLEIEFSLVFDVNAEKQLESVREIERRCDGSSQIPNLRRMYVEVGEDRNFKLLFKLVRLCSNLKDLHIHSCAESSRTPLLSAAPL
;
A
#
# COMPACT_ATOMS: atom_id res chain seq x y z
N MET A 1 20.08 -13.10 -2.84
CA MET A 1 19.31 -13.74 -3.92
C MET A 1 17.92 -13.11 -3.89
N SER A 2 17.56 -12.24 -4.84
CA SER A 2 16.23 -11.62 -4.89
C SER A 2 15.30 -12.53 -5.68
N VAL A 3 14.18 -12.92 -5.07
CA VAL A 3 13.14 -13.72 -5.72
C VAL A 3 12.00 -12.79 -6.06
N ARG A 4 11.87 -12.42 -7.34
CA ARG A 4 10.72 -11.64 -7.83
C ARG A 4 9.62 -12.58 -8.27
N LEU A 5 8.47 -12.46 -7.64
CA LEU A 5 7.27 -13.20 -8.00
C LEU A 5 6.34 -12.26 -8.77
N ARG A 6 5.67 -12.74 -9.81
CA ARG A 6 4.68 -11.96 -10.57
C ARG A 6 3.31 -12.64 -10.49
N PRO A 7 2.21 -11.88 -10.47
CA PRO A 7 0.86 -12.45 -10.43
C PRO A 7 0.54 -13.27 -11.69
N ASN A 8 0.23 -14.55 -11.48
CA ASN A 8 -0.52 -15.43 -12.37
C ASN A 8 -1.42 -16.34 -11.51
N GLU A 9 -2.31 -17.17 -12.07
CA GLU A 9 -3.18 -18.02 -11.22
C GLU A 9 -2.39 -18.95 -10.26
N GLY A 10 -1.17 -19.35 -10.65
CA GLY A 10 -0.25 -20.09 -9.78
C GLY A 10 0.27 -19.27 -8.58
N PHE A 11 0.35 -17.95 -8.73
CA PHE A 11 0.79 -17.02 -7.67
C PHE A 11 -0.18 -17.01 -6.48
N ARG A 12 -1.49 -17.10 -6.74
CA ARG A 12 -2.49 -17.15 -5.67
C ARG A 12 -2.36 -18.43 -4.85
N ARG A 13 -2.23 -19.59 -5.50
CA ARG A 13 -1.96 -20.87 -4.82
C ARG A 13 -0.64 -20.84 -4.07
N MET A 14 0.39 -20.23 -4.64
CA MET A 14 1.70 -20.16 -4.00
C MET A 14 1.70 -19.27 -2.73
N ILE A 15 0.97 -18.16 -2.72
CA ILE A 15 0.78 -17.35 -1.50
C ILE A 15 -0.07 -18.09 -0.46
N GLU A 16 -1.10 -18.83 -0.89
CA GLU A 16 -2.05 -19.49 0.00
C GLU A 16 -1.53 -20.84 0.55
N GLU A 17 -0.71 -21.58 -0.20
CA GLU A 17 -0.42 -23.01 0.04
C GLU A 17 1.07 -23.33 0.28
N VAL A 18 2.03 -22.43 -0.01
CA VAL A 18 3.47 -22.77 -0.02
C VAL A 18 4.21 -22.26 1.22
N THR A 19 5.14 -23.08 1.70
CA THR A 19 6.16 -22.73 2.70
C THR A 19 6.94 -21.51 2.20
N VAL A 20 6.72 -20.37 2.84
CA VAL A 20 7.35 -19.10 2.44
C VAL A 20 8.87 -19.21 2.59
N PRO A 21 9.66 -19.05 1.52
CA PRO A 21 11.11 -19.13 1.64
C PRO A 21 11.59 -17.95 2.49
N SER A 22 12.30 -18.23 3.59
CA SER A 22 12.89 -17.20 4.47
C SER A 22 13.87 -16.27 3.75
N ALA A 23 14.35 -16.68 2.57
CA ALA A 23 15.27 -15.93 1.72
C ALA A 23 14.61 -14.83 0.87
N VAL A 24 13.28 -14.74 0.82
CA VAL A 24 12.60 -13.71 0.02
C VAL A 24 12.73 -12.35 0.73
N THR A 25 13.52 -11.46 0.14
CA THR A 25 13.74 -10.10 0.65
C THR A 25 12.96 -9.03 -0.12
N GLU A 26 12.45 -9.36 -1.30
CA GLU A 26 11.70 -8.45 -2.16
C GLU A 26 10.43 -9.16 -2.66
N LEU A 27 9.29 -8.47 -2.64
CA LEU A 27 8.03 -8.99 -3.15
C LEU A 27 7.37 -7.93 -4.03
N ASP A 28 7.14 -8.27 -5.30
CA ASP A 28 6.51 -7.39 -6.27
C ASP A 28 5.11 -7.91 -6.62
N LEU A 29 4.10 -7.15 -6.22
CA LEU A 29 2.69 -7.42 -6.42
C LEU A 29 2.07 -6.38 -7.36
N THR A 30 2.85 -5.74 -8.21
CA THR A 30 2.33 -4.72 -9.13
C THR A 30 1.26 -5.29 -10.05
N GLY A 31 0.14 -4.58 -10.19
CA GLY A 31 -0.98 -5.00 -11.06
C GLY A 31 -1.76 -6.21 -10.54
N CYS A 32 -1.56 -6.62 -9.28
CA CYS A 32 -2.32 -7.70 -8.66
C CYS A 32 -3.73 -7.24 -8.21
N VAL A 33 -4.64 -7.01 -9.16
CA VAL A 33 -6.00 -6.50 -8.87
C VAL A 33 -6.84 -7.45 -8.01
N LEU A 34 -6.51 -8.76 -8.00
CA LEU A 34 -7.25 -9.80 -7.28
C LEU A 34 -6.92 -9.91 -5.79
N LEU A 35 -5.98 -9.10 -5.28
CA LEU A 35 -5.54 -9.21 -3.90
C LEU A 35 -6.40 -8.34 -2.98
N TYR A 36 -7.47 -8.93 -2.46
CA TYR A 36 -8.21 -8.31 -1.36
C TYR A 36 -7.30 -8.20 -0.12
N PRO A 37 -7.13 -6.99 0.45
CA PRO A 37 -6.17 -6.76 1.53
C PRO A 37 -6.36 -7.69 2.74
N ARG A 38 -7.62 -8.08 3.04
CA ARG A 38 -7.97 -8.97 4.15
C ARG A 38 -7.39 -10.38 4.06
N ARG A 39 -7.11 -10.89 2.85
CA ARG A 39 -6.53 -12.24 2.67
C ARG A 39 -5.02 -12.19 2.39
N LEU A 40 -4.56 -11.12 1.76
CA LEU A 40 -3.17 -10.95 1.38
C LEU A 40 -2.28 -10.64 2.59
N ILE A 41 -2.71 -9.72 3.45
CA ILE A 41 -1.90 -9.21 4.57
C ILE A 41 -1.43 -10.33 5.52
N PRO A 42 -2.30 -11.25 5.97
CA PRO A 42 -1.87 -12.40 6.79
C PRO A 42 -0.86 -13.33 6.12
N GLN A 43 -0.79 -13.34 4.78
CA GLN A 43 0.17 -14.17 4.06
C GLN A 43 1.50 -13.45 3.83
N ILE A 44 1.47 -12.15 3.53
CA ILE A 44 2.69 -11.34 3.41
C ILE A 44 3.44 -11.25 4.75
N SER A 45 2.72 -11.23 5.88
CA SER A 45 3.35 -11.21 7.22
C SER A 45 4.24 -12.42 7.52
N ARG A 46 4.08 -13.51 6.76
CA ARG A 46 4.92 -14.72 6.89
C ARG A 46 6.33 -14.51 6.32
N TYR A 47 6.54 -13.48 5.50
CA TYR A 47 7.83 -13.13 4.90
C TYR A 47 8.69 -12.31 5.87
N GLN A 48 9.21 -12.95 6.92
CA GLN A 48 10.02 -12.31 7.98
C GLN A 48 11.32 -11.65 7.44
N GLY A 49 11.84 -12.16 6.32
CA GLY A 49 13.01 -11.61 5.63
C GLY A 49 12.70 -10.43 4.71
N LEU A 50 11.42 -10.07 4.52
CA LEU A 50 11.04 -9.06 3.55
C LEU A 50 11.60 -7.68 3.93
N ARG A 51 12.20 -7.02 2.94
CA ARG A 51 12.79 -5.68 3.05
C ARG A 51 12.16 -4.71 2.06
N SER A 52 11.68 -5.19 0.92
CA SER A 52 11.00 -4.37 -0.09
C SER A 52 9.67 -5.01 -0.49
N LEU A 53 8.60 -4.20 -0.50
CA LEU A 53 7.27 -4.59 -0.93
C LEU A 53 6.75 -3.58 -1.96
N ARG A 54 6.40 -4.07 -3.15
CA ARG A 54 5.72 -3.29 -4.17
C ARG A 54 4.32 -3.82 -4.38
N CYS A 55 3.31 -2.98 -4.33
CA CYS A 55 1.89 -3.29 -4.56
C CYS A 55 1.20 -2.15 -5.34
N VAL A 56 1.91 -1.62 -6.33
CA VAL A 56 1.43 -0.57 -7.23
C VAL A 56 0.33 -1.10 -8.15
N SER A 57 -0.63 -0.25 -8.53
CA SER A 57 -1.82 -0.62 -9.33
C SER A 57 -2.60 -1.81 -8.74
N SER A 58 -2.56 -1.97 -7.42
CA SER A 58 -3.33 -2.95 -6.66
C SER A 58 -4.32 -2.24 -5.74
N THR A 59 -5.47 -2.86 -5.47
CA THR A 59 -6.49 -2.28 -4.59
C THR A 59 -6.10 -2.44 -3.13
N VAL A 60 -5.19 -1.59 -2.64
CA VAL A 60 -4.75 -1.59 -1.24
C VAL A 60 -5.25 -0.33 -0.53
N ASN A 61 -5.89 -0.50 0.63
CA ASN A 61 -6.32 0.63 1.45
C ASN A 61 -5.23 1.06 2.45
N VAL A 62 -5.29 2.31 2.92
CA VAL A 62 -4.29 2.89 3.84
C VAL A 62 -4.24 2.13 5.16
N GLU A 63 -5.39 1.72 5.67
CA GLU A 63 -5.50 0.92 6.91
C GLU A 63 -4.70 -0.39 6.82
N SER A 64 -4.75 -1.04 5.65
CA SER A 64 -4.01 -2.27 5.35
C SER A 64 -2.51 -2.00 5.29
N VAL A 65 -2.09 -0.94 4.61
CA VAL A 65 -0.68 -0.52 4.58
C VAL A 65 -0.15 -0.24 5.99
N LEU A 66 -0.90 0.49 6.81
CA LEU A 66 -0.53 0.78 8.20
C LEU A 66 -0.45 -0.48 9.06
N THR A 67 -1.44 -1.36 8.96
CA THR A 67 -1.44 -2.62 9.72
C THR A 67 -0.23 -3.47 9.35
N LEU A 68 0.11 -3.52 8.06
CA LEU A 68 1.25 -4.25 7.56
C LEU A 68 2.56 -3.65 8.09
N LEU A 69 2.75 -2.34 7.98
CA LEU A 69 3.98 -1.66 8.41
C LEU A 69 4.18 -1.65 9.94
N LEU A 70 3.11 -1.45 10.71
CA LEU A 70 3.20 -1.30 12.16
C LEU A 70 3.24 -2.65 12.90
N LYS A 71 2.49 -3.65 12.42
CA LYS A 71 2.29 -4.89 13.19
C LYS A 71 2.93 -6.13 12.59
N GLN A 72 3.13 -6.16 11.27
CA GLN A 72 3.41 -7.42 10.58
C GLN A 72 4.76 -7.47 9.89
N LEU A 73 5.22 -6.34 9.35
CA LEU A 73 6.50 -6.19 8.68
C LEU A 73 7.27 -4.99 9.24
N PRO A 74 7.58 -4.98 10.56
CA PRO A 74 8.26 -3.84 11.18
C PRO A 74 9.68 -3.63 10.63
N HIS A 75 10.25 -4.61 9.92
CA HIS A 75 11.58 -4.57 9.33
C HIS A 75 11.61 -4.11 7.86
N LEU A 76 10.46 -3.75 7.27
CA LEU A 76 10.39 -3.30 5.89
C LEU A 76 11.17 -1.98 5.73
N LEU A 77 12.01 -1.91 4.69
CA LEU A 77 12.84 -0.76 4.37
C LEU A 77 12.25 0.06 3.23
N GLU A 78 11.54 -0.59 2.32
CA GLU A 78 11.04 0.01 1.08
C GLU A 78 9.59 -0.43 0.83
N ILE A 79 8.72 0.52 0.52
CA ILE A 79 7.34 0.26 0.14
C ILE A 79 6.93 1.07 -1.08
N GLU A 80 6.18 0.44 -1.98
CA GLU A 80 5.55 1.11 -3.11
C GLU A 80 4.08 0.69 -3.20
N PHE A 81 3.14 1.63 -3.25
CA PHE A 81 1.70 1.33 -3.25
C PHE A 81 0.85 2.41 -3.94
N SER A 82 -0.42 2.11 -4.22
CA SER A 82 -1.33 3.04 -4.90
C SER A 82 -2.56 3.39 -4.03
N LEU A 83 -2.85 4.69 -3.91
CA LEU A 83 -4.01 5.30 -3.28
C LEU A 83 -4.94 5.91 -4.36
N VAL A 84 -5.43 5.07 -5.27
CA VAL A 84 -6.09 5.53 -6.52
C VAL A 84 -7.60 5.22 -6.55
N PHE A 85 -8.11 4.24 -5.78
CA PHE A 85 -9.52 3.83 -5.80
C PHE A 85 -10.11 3.73 -4.39
N ASP A 86 -10.25 4.88 -3.71
CA ASP A 86 -10.81 4.89 -2.36
C ASP A 86 -12.20 5.53 -2.32
N VAL A 87 -13.23 4.69 -2.48
CA VAL A 87 -14.64 5.09 -2.45
C VAL A 87 -15.06 5.65 -1.08
N ASN A 88 -14.21 5.52 -0.03
CA ASN A 88 -14.56 5.96 1.32
C ASN A 88 -13.36 6.49 2.13
N ALA A 89 -12.66 7.49 1.59
CA ALA A 89 -11.51 8.13 2.24
C ALA A 89 -11.81 8.67 3.66
N GLU A 90 -13.04 9.13 3.92
CA GLU A 90 -13.47 9.59 5.26
C GLU A 90 -13.42 8.45 6.29
N LYS A 91 -13.94 7.28 5.95
CA LYS A 91 -13.89 6.10 6.81
C LYS A 91 -12.45 5.64 7.06
N GLN A 92 -11.58 5.74 6.05
CA GLN A 92 -10.17 5.41 6.22
C GLN A 92 -9.46 6.42 7.13
N LEU A 93 -9.78 7.71 7.03
CA LEU A 93 -9.22 8.71 7.92
C LEU A 93 -9.57 8.43 9.39
N GLU A 94 -10.77 7.93 9.64
CA GLU A 94 -11.19 7.51 10.97
C GLU A 94 -10.46 6.23 11.42
N SER A 95 -10.28 5.23 10.55
CA SER A 95 -9.43 4.07 10.83
C SER A 95 -7.99 4.48 11.18
N VAL A 96 -7.42 5.44 10.43
CA VAL A 96 -6.07 5.97 10.71
C VAL A 96 -6.03 6.65 12.07
N ARG A 97 -7.03 7.48 12.41
CA ARG A 97 -7.14 8.11 13.73
C ARG A 97 -7.29 7.10 14.85
N GLU A 98 -8.00 6.00 14.61
CA GLU A 98 -8.17 4.92 15.57
C GLU A 98 -6.86 4.15 15.77
N ILE A 99 -6.08 3.92 14.70
CA ILE A 99 -4.72 3.37 14.79
C ILE A 99 -3.80 4.33 15.57
N GLU A 100 -3.84 5.63 15.28
CA GLU A 100 -3.09 6.66 16.02
C GLU A 100 -3.45 6.65 17.52
N ARG A 101 -4.75 6.58 17.85
CA ARG A 101 -5.27 6.50 19.23
C ARG A 101 -4.85 5.23 19.95
N ARG A 102 -4.91 4.08 19.28
CA ARG A 102 -4.58 2.76 19.87
C ARG A 102 -3.09 2.57 20.10
N CYS A 103 -2.26 3.42 19.52
CA CYS A 103 -0.81 3.29 19.60
C CYS A 103 -0.13 4.43 20.37
N ASP A 104 -0.87 5.10 21.26
CA ASP A 104 -0.39 6.13 22.20
C ASP A 104 0.45 7.24 21.56
N GLY A 105 0.26 7.53 20.27
CA GLY A 105 1.08 8.48 19.51
C GLY A 105 2.56 8.09 19.34
N SER A 106 2.98 6.92 19.84
CA SER A 106 4.34 6.39 19.77
C SER A 106 4.56 5.40 18.62
N SER A 107 3.50 5.05 17.89
CA SER A 107 3.56 4.21 16.69
C SER A 107 4.47 4.83 15.64
N GLN A 108 5.70 4.35 15.60
CA GLN A 108 6.67 4.67 14.58
C GLN A 108 6.83 3.46 13.67
N ILE A 109 7.13 3.73 12.41
CA ILE A 109 7.59 2.76 11.42
C ILE A 109 9.09 3.05 11.27
N PRO A 110 9.93 2.61 12.23
CA PRO A 110 11.29 3.11 12.37
C PRO A 110 12.23 2.61 11.27
N ASN A 111 11.85 1.59 10.49
CA ASN A 111 12.77 0.99 9.54
C ASN A 111 12.53 1.46 8.09
N LEU A 112 11.39 2.08 7.80
CA LEU A 112 11.06 2.47 6.43
C LEU A 112 11.94 3.64 5.98
N ARG A 113 12.66 3.45 4.87
CA ARG A 113 13.61 4.40 4.30
C ARG A 113 13.16 4.96 2.96
N ARG A 114 12.49 4.16 2.14
CA ARG A 114 11.96 4.60 0.84
C ARG A 114 10.46 4.33 0.72
N MET A 115 9.74 5.30 0.18
CA MET A 115 8.32 5.21 -0.09
C MET A 115 8.03 5.75 -1.49
N TYR A 116 7.38 4.94 -2.32
CA TYR A 116 6.71 5.40 -3.54
C TYR A 116 5.20 5.28 -3.35
N VAL A 117 4.46 6.31 -3.76
CA VAL A 117 3.01 6.29 -3.67
C VAL A 117 2.37 6.91 -4.89
N GLU A 118 1.43 6.19 -5.50
CA GLU A 118 0.51 6.75 -6.49
C GLU A 118 -0.70 7.33 -5.78
N VAL A 119 -1.09 8.57 -6.09
CA VAL A 119 -2.21 9.25 -5.44
C VAL A 119 -3.18 9.73 -6.50
N GLY A 120 -4.41 9.19 -6.49
CA GLY A 120 -5.44 9.52 -7.50
C GLY A 120 -6.30 10.74 -7.18
N GLU A 121 -6.43 11.12 -5.90
CA GLU A 121 -7.33 12.20 -5.49
C GLU A 121 -6.75 13.05 -4.35
N ASP A 122 -7.12 14.34 -4.32
CA ASP A 122 -6.65 15.32 -3.32
C ASP A 122 -6.89 14.89 -1.87
N ARG A 123 -8.02 14.23 -1.60
CA ARG A 123 -8.36 13.72 -0.26
C ARG A 123 -7.37 12.66 0.26
N ASN A 124 -6.70 11.94 -0.65
CA ASN A 124 -5.74 10.90 -0.30
C ASN A 124 -4.39 11.46 0.13
N PHE A 125 -4.06 12.72 -0.23
CA PHE A 125 -2.84 13.38 0.27
C PHE A 125 -2.88 13.57 1.78
N LYS A 126 -4.04 13.89 2.37
CA LYS A 126 -4.17 14.02 3.83
C LYS A 126 -3.84 12.70 4.53
N LEU A 127 -4.28 11.57 3.98
CA LEU A 127 -3.98 10.24 4.49
C LEU A 127 -2.49 9.91 4.33
N LEU A 128 -1.91 10.23 3.17
CA LEU A 128 -0.49 10.05 2.91
C LEU A 128 0.39 10.83 3.89
N PHE A 129 0.11 12.11 4.11
CA PHE A 129 0.91 12.91 5.04
C PHE A 129 0.83 12.40 6.47
N LYS A 130 -0.32 11.83 6.88
CA LYS A 130 -0.41 11.14 8.18
C LYS A 130 0.49 9.91 8.23
N LEU A 131 0.47 9.06 7.19
CA LEU A 131 1.34 7.89 7.12
C LEU A 131 2.83 8.29 7.16
N VAL A 132 3.23 9.31 6.40
CA VAL A 132 4.61 9.81 6.34
C VAL A 132 5.08 10.28 7.72
N ARG A 133 4.22 10.90 8.53
CA ARG A 133 4.55 11.32 9.91
C ARG A 133 4.88 10.16 10.84
N LEU A 134 4.44 8.95 10.54
CA LEU A 134 4.77 7.75 11.30
C LEU A 134 6.13 7.16 10.90
N CYS A 135 6.71 7.59 9.78
CA CYS A 135 7.94 7.04 9.21
C CYS A 135 9.16 7.89 9.59
N SER A 136 9.60 7.84 10.84
CA SER A 136 10.70 8.69 11.37
C SER A 136 12.05 8.58 10.64
N ASN A 137 12.32 7.48 9.94
CA ASN A 137 13.57 7.26 9.20
C ASN A 137 13.40 7.30 7.68
N LEU A 138 12.28 7.83 7.18
CA LEU A 138 12.03 7.99 5.75
C LEU A 138 13.02 8.99 5.15
N LYS A 139 13.77 8.57 4.14
CA LYS A 139 14.77 9.38 3.44
C LYS A 139 14.32 9.75 2.03
N ASP A 140 13.65 8.82 1.35
CA ASP A 140 13.21 8.97 -0.03
C ASP A 140 11.69 8.84 -0.08
N LEU A 141 11.00 9.92 -0.47
CA LEU A 141 9.55 9.94 -0.69
C LEU A 141 9.28 10.37 -2.13
N HIS A 142 8.74 9.45 -2.93
CA HIS A 142 8.29 9.72 -4.29
C HIS A 142 6.76 9.69 -4.31
N ILE A 143 6.14 10.79 -4.71
CA ILE A 143 4.69 10.90 -4.85
C ILE A 143 4.37 11.07 -6.32
N HIS A 144 3.69 10.10 -6.90
CA HIS A 144 3.17 10.17 -8.26
C HIS A 144 1.68 10.53 -8.20
N SER A 145 1.33 11.76 -8.57
CA SER A 145 -0.08 12.13 -8.70
C SER A 145 -0.62 11.57 -10.00
N CYS A 146 -1.49 10.56 -9.89
CA CYS A 146 -2.30 10.10 -11.01
C CYS A 146 -3.42 11.12 -11.16
N ALA A 147 -3.16 12.23 -11.85
CA ALA A 147 -4.23 13.14 -12.24
C ALA A 147 -5.30 12.30 -12.94
N GLU A 148 -6.55 12.36 -12.48
CA GLU A 148 -7.67 12.02 -13.35
C GLU A 148 -7.52 12.93 -14.58
N SER A 149 -6.97 12.39 -15.66
CA SER A 149 -6.99 13.03 -16.95
C SER A 149 -8.45 13.22 -17.28
N SER A 150 -8.95 14.42 -16.96
CA SER A 150 -10.18 15.02 -17.44
C SER A 150 -11.29 13.99 -17.69
N ARG A 151 -12.23 13.87 -16.74
CA ARG A 151 -13.62 13.80 -17.17
C ARG A 151 -13.90 15.07 -17.97
N THR A 152 -13.55 15.08 -19.25
CA THR A 152 -14.18 15.97 -20.22
C THR A 152 -15.67 15.70 -20.03
N PRO A 153 -16.48 16.69 -19.61
CA PRO A 153 -17.92 16.55 -19.81
C PRO A 153 -18.09 16.40 -21.32
N LEU A 154 -18.56 15.23 -21.75
CA LEU A 154 -18.95 15.03 -23.14
C LEU A 154 -19.90 16.19 -23.47
N LEU A 155 -19.49 16.95 -24.48
CA LEU A 155 -20.28 17.98 -25.13
C LEU A 155 -21.69 17.44 -25.39
N SER A 156 -22.64 17.79 -24.54
CA SER A 156 -24.06 17.83 -24.89
C SER A 156 -24.29 19.15 -25.62
N ALA A 157 -23.72 19.28 -26.82
CA ALA A 157 -24.25 20.21 -27.79
C ALA A 157 -25.58 19.63 -28.28
N ALA A 158 -26.67 20.06 -27.64
CA ALA A 158 -28.00 19.88 -28.23
C ALA A 158 -28.08 20.81 -29.45
N PRO A 159 -28.44 20.31 -30.64
CA PRO A 159 -28.74 21.20 -31.76
C PRO A 159 -30.05 21.95 -31.49
N LEU A 160 -30.08 23.21 -31.95
CA LEU A 160 -31.23 24.11 -32.00
C LEU A 160 -32.44 23.48 -32.71
#